data_AF-A0A947HJ13-F1
#
_entry.id   AF-A0A947HJ13-F1
#
_cell.length_a   1.000
_cell.length_b   1.000
_cell.length_c   1.000
_cell.angle_alpha   90.00
_cell.angle_beta   90.00
_cell.angle_gamma   90.00
#
_symmetry.space_group_name_H-M   'P 1'
#
loop_
_entity.id
_entity.type
_entity.pdbx_description
1 polymer ?
#
loop_
_entity_poly.entity_id
_entity_poly.type
_entity_poly.pdbx_seq_one_letter_code
_entity_poly.pdbx_strand_id
1 'polypeptide(L)'
;MRFGYVAAMSCAILACSGGSSSTEPTASDGSAGDAASDSQASVDGAEDTTAIDTTTGDVVSSDPETVDTTTADGSAPDSSSSDSSSSDSSITDSDTEGVFTECNVIAICPGEDFVPIPCQIIVPVGEDCVGEPGKCLSSGTCGCLQDDDCGERVCDTSSKQCVDCIVDGDCKDPSAPSCSDGFCGCATDAHCTEPGHYCIGGFCSFSCKSNADCQEPESPFCYPNGSCCECMNSSDCKDPESPFCYPGGSCRECMDSSDCKDAAFPICQPDGGCFLCQSDGECDAKQPGTKCSNGACVE
;
A
#
# COMPACT_ATOMS: atom_id res chain seq x y z
N MET A 1 -59.40 -29.76 -5.73
CA MET A 1 -59.50 -28.64 -6.70
C MET A 1 -58.45 -27.60 -6.33
N ARG A 2 -57.68 -27.16 -7.34
CA ARG A 2 -56.54 -26.20 -7.34
C ARG A 2 -55.23 -26.68 -6.69
N PHE A 3 -54.35 -27.20 -7.54
CA PHE A 3 -52.90 -27.30 -7.32
C PHE A 3 -52.24 -26.00 -7.80
N GLY A 4 -51.40 -25.39 -6.95
CA GLY A 4 -50.50 -24.30 -7.32
C GLY A 4 -49.08 -24.84 -7.47
N TYR A 5 -48.54 -24.76 -8.68
CA TYR A 5 -47.16 -25.08 -9.02
C TYR A 5 -46.27 -23.90 -8.59
N VAL A 6 -45.30 -24.11 -7.70
CA VAL A 6 -44.18 -23.17 -7.51
C VAL A 6 -42.97 -23.79 -8.20
N ALA A 7 -42.49 -23.10 -9.23
CA ALA A 7 -41.36 -23.52 -10.03
C ALA A 7 -40.06 -23.44 -9.23
N ALA A 8 -39.34 -24.56 -9.15
CA ALA A 8 -37.92 -24.57 -8.82
C ALA A 8 -37.17 -23.93 -10.00
N MET A 9 -36.57 -22.77 -9.75
CA MET A 9 -35.67 -22.12 -10.70
C MET A 9 -34.25 -22.63 -10.43
N SER A 10 -33.87 -23.66 -11.17
CA SER A 10 -32.50 -24.13 -11.26
C SER A 10 -31.64 -23.03 -11.89
N CYS A 11 -30.67 -22.49 -11.14
CA CYS A 11 -29.61 -21.67 -11.70
C CYS A 11 -28.66 -22.61 -12.45
N ALA A 12 -28.86 -22.72 -13.76
CA ALA A 12 -27.99 -23.49 -14.62
C ALA A 12 -26.71 -22.69 -14.88
N ILE A 13 -25.57 -23.30 -14.55
CA ILE A 13 -24.24 -22.93 -15.03
C ILE A 13 -24.29 -22.94 -16.57
N LEU A 14 -24.31 -21.76 -17.19
CA LEU A 14 -24.37 -21.64 -18.64
C LEU A 14 -22.96 -21.66 -19.22
N ALA A 15 -22.67 -22.77 -19.91
CA ALA A 15 -21.46 -22.98 -20.68
C ALA A 15 -21.40 -22.01 -21.89
N CYS A 16 -20.21 -21.42 -22.09
CA CYS A 16 -19.85 -20.69 -23.30
C CYS A 16 -19.97 -21.57 -24.55
N SER A 17 -20.59 -21.07 -25.62
CA SER A 17 -20.51 -21.65 -26.98
C SER A 17 -20.81 -20.59 -28.06
N GLY A 18 -19.72 -20.10 -28.67
CA GLY A 18 -19.52 -19.74 -30.09
C GLY A 18 -20.58 -19.08 -30.97
N GLY A 19 -20.12 -18.10 -31.78
CA GLY A 19 -20.43 -18.10 -33.22
C GLY A 19 -20.88 -16.79 -33.89
N SER A 20 -19.90 -16.01 -34.36
CA SER A 20 -19.75 -15.39 -35.69
C SER A 20 -20.85 -14.54 -36.37
N SER A 21 -20.36 -13.41 -36.92
CA SER A 21 -20.69 -12.75 -38.23
C SER A 21 -22.04 -12.03 -38.33
N SER A 22 -22.19 -10.79 -38.84
CA SER A 22 -21.61 -10.21 -40.06
C SER A 22 -21.92 -8.69 -40.19
N THR A 23 -21.14 -8.02 -41.05
CA THR A 23 -21.48 -6.91 -41.98
C THR A 23 -21.57 -5.44 -41.51
N GLU A 24 -20.70 -4.64 -42.15
CA GLU A 24 -20.71 -3.17 -42.33
C GLU A 24 -22.01 -2.64 -42.98
N PRO A 25 -22.27 -1.31 -42.94
CA PRO A 25 -21.81 -0.47 -44.06
C PRO A 25 -21.32 0.96 -43.70
N THR A 26 -20.24 1.36 -44.38
CA THR A 26 -19.91 2.65 -45.04
C THR A 26 -20.39 4.01 -44.48
N ALA A 27 -19.39 4.82 -44.08
CA ALA A 27 -19.01 6.17 -44.51
C ALA A 27 -20.05 7.30 -44.74
N SER A 28 -19.79 8.46 -44.11
CA SER A 28 -19.80 9.77 -44.80
C SER A 28 -19.13 10.90 -43.98
N ASP A 29 -18.40 11.74 -44.73
CA ASP A 29 -17.67 12.98 -44.43
C ASP A 29 -18.35 14.03 -43.53
N GLY A 30 -17.53 14.92 -42.94
CA GLY A 30 -18.01 16.22 -42.45
C GLY A 30 -16.99 17.06 -41.66
N SER A 31 -16.29 17.94 -42.36
CA SER A 31 -15.23 18.87 -41.95
C SER A 31 -15.51 19.90 -40.83
N ALA A 32 -14.39 20.30 -40.19
CA ALA A 32 -13.90 21.65 -39.85
C ALA A 32 -14.73 22.60 -38.96
N GLY A 33 -14.03 23.22 -37.99
CA GLY A 33 -14.46 24.43 -37.31
C GLY A 33 -13.55 24.82 -36.14
N ASP A 34 -12.60 25.70 -36.43
CA ASP A 34 -11.80 26.50 -35.48
C ASP A 34 -12.60 27.16 -34.35
N ALA A 35 -11.99 27.31 -33.17
CA ALA A 35 -11.80 28.63 -32.55
C ALA A 35 -11.07 28.52 -31.19
N ALA A 36 -10.04 29.36 -31.06
CA ALA A 36 -9.31 29.66 -29.86
C ALA A 36 -10.18 30.23 -28.72
N SER A 37 -9.74 30.06 -27.47
CA SER A 37 -9.82 31.11 -26.46
C SER A 37 -8.74 30.91 -25.40
N ASP A 38 -7.77 31.80 -25.50
CA ASP A 38 -6.92 32.37 -24.46
C ASP A 38 -7.63 32.54 -23.12
N SER A 39 -6.93 32.31 -22.01
CA SER A 39 -6.71 33.35 -20.98
C SER A 39 -5.94 32.77 -19.80
N GLN A 40 -4.72 33.29 -19.64
CA GLN A 40 -3.96 33.27 -18.40
C GLN A 40 -4.69 34.05 -17.30
N ALA A 41 -4.55 33.62 -16.04
CA ALA A 41 -4.55 34.54 -14.91
C ALA A 41 -3.69 33.94 -13.78
N SER A 42 -2.47 34.46 -13.70
CA SER A 42 -1.63 34.44 -12.51
C SER A 42 -2.28 35.29 -11.42
N VAL A 43 -2.22 34.83 -10.17
CA VAL A 43 -2.15 35.72 -9.00
C VAL A 43 -1.15 35.15 -8.00
N ASP A 44 -0.10 35.94 -7.76
CA ASP A 44 0.69 36.05 -6.53
C ASP A 44 -0.19 35.84 -5.28
N GLY A 45 0.27 35.24 -4.18
CA GLY A 45 1.54 35.49 -3.50
C GLY A 45 1.26 36.25 -2.18
N ALA A 46 1.97 35.83 -1.13
CA ALA A 46 2.13 36.44 0.20
C ALA A 46 1.03 36.19 1.26
N GLU A 47 1.34 35.38 2.28
CA GLU A 47 1.99 35.72 3.57
C GLU A 47 0.95 36.19 4.60
N ASP A 48 0.73 35.42 5.67
CA ASP A 48 0.82 36.00 7.03
C ASP A 48 1.01 34.92 8.11
N THR A 49 2.01 35.17 8.92
CA THR A 49 2.44 34.42 10.10
C THR A 49 1.77 35.01 11.34
N THR A 50 1.15 34.18 12.18
CA THR A 50 1.03 34.50 13.63
C THR A 50 1.06 33.22 14.46
N ALA A 51 2.18 33.01 15.13
CA ALA A 51 2.25 32.31 16.41
C ALA A 51 1.87 33.32 17.51
N ILE A 52 1.15 32.93 18.59
CA ILE A 52 1.51 33.14 20.02
C ILE A 52 0.64 32.26 20.96
N ASP A 53 1.31 31.65 21.95
CA ASP A 53 1.01 31.50 23.39
C ASP A 53 0.03 30.47 24.02
N THR A 54 0.66 29.42 24.59
CA THR A 54 0.78 29.02 26.02
C THR A 54 -0.41 28.81 26.98
N THR A 55 -0.17 27.78 27.82
CA THR A 55 -0.56 27.55 29.24
C THR A 55 -2.00 27.11 29.50
N THR A 56 -2.29 25.99 30.18
CA THR A 56 -2.08 25.70 31.62
C THR A 56 -2.49 24.22 31.87
N GLY A 57 -1.76 23.40 32.66
CA GLY A 57 -2.13 22.94 34.04
C GLY A 57 -3.45 22.14 34.10
N ASP A 58 -3.61 20.96 34.71
CA ASP A 58 -3.05 20.45 35.95
C ASP A 58 -3.40 18.95 36.14
N VAL A 59 -2.62 18.32 37.02
CA VAL A 59 -2.67 16.97 37.59
C VAL A 59 -3.84 16.75 38.55
N VAL A 60 -4.49 15.57 38.54
CA VAL A 60 -5.02 14.91 39.76
C VAL A 60 -5.00 13.38 39.62
N SER A 61 -4.29 12.72 40.54
CA SER A 61 -4.29 11.27 40.83
C SER A 61 -5.49 10.86 41.67
N SER A 62 -5.92 9.57 41.61
CA SER A 62 -6.42 8.76 42.75
C SER A 62 -6.74 7.31 42.30
N ASP A 63 -5.79 6.40 42.54
CA ASP A 63 -5.84 5.14 43.32
C ASP A 63 -7.16 4.37 43.62
N PRO A 64 -7.11 3.10 44.11
CA PRO A 64 -7.73 1.94 43.48
C PRO A 64 -8.81 1.27 44.36
N GLU A 65 -9.60 0.35 43.80
CA GLU A 65 -10.34 -0.61 44.61
C GLU A 65 -10.10 -2.05 44.16
N THR A 66 -9.61 -2.80 45.15
CA THR A 66 -9.50 -4.25 45.24
C THR A 66 -10.87 -4.92 45.26
N VAL A 67 -11.07 -5.97 44.47
CA VAL A 67 -12.05 -7.03 44.79
C VAL A 67 -11.38 -8.39 44.65
N ASP A 68 -11.25 -9.03 45.81
CA ASP A 68 -10.95 -10.43 46.06
C ASP A 68 -12.23 -11.24 45.88
N THR A 69 -12.20 -12.43 45.24
CA THR A 69 -12.66 -13.70 45.84
C THR A 69 -12.84 -14.85 44.83
N THR A 70 -12.25 -16.00 45.22
CA THR A 70 -12.71 -17.40 45.06
C THR A 70 -12.68 -18.04 43.66
N THR A 71 -11.75 -18.96 43.33
CA THR A 71 -11.63 -20.38 43.75
C THR A 71 -12.81 -21.27 43.34
N ALA A 72 -12.61 -22.11 42.32
CA ALA A 72 -13.24 -23.43 42.23
C ALA A 72 -12.37 -24.39 41.41
N ASP A 73 -11.86 -25.38 42.14
CA ASP A 73 -11.14 -26.57 41.74
C ASP A 73 -12.11 -27.58 41.07
N GLY A 74 -11.64 -28.37 40.11
CA GLY A 74 -12.55 -29.25 39.34
C GLY A 74 -11.88 -30.20 38.36
N SER A 75 -10.87 -30.93 38.84
CA SER A 75 -10.37 -32.24 38.40
C SER A 75 -10.97 -32.95 37.18
N ALA A 76 -10.07 -33.45 36.33
CA ALA A 76 -10.25 -34.57 35.38
C ALA A 76 -10.67 -35.88 36.10
N PRO A 77 -11.23 -36.87 35.37
CA PRO A 77 -10.41 -37.95 34.81
C PRO A 77 -10.86 -38.35 33.37
N ASP A 78 -9.98 -38.71 32.43
CA ASP A 78 -9.08 -39.87 32.30
C ASP A 78 -9.74 -41.10 31.62
N SER A 79 -9.10 -41.53 30.51
CA SER A 79 -9.15 -42.88 29.88
C SER A 79 -10.50 -43.33 29.26
N SER A 80 -10.61 -44.03 28.12
CA SER A 80 -9.69 -44.78 27.27
C SER A 80 -10.45 -45.34 26.04
N SER A 81 -9.75 -45.45 24.91
CA SER A 81 -9.79 -46.53 23.88
C SER A 81 -11.11 -47.11 23.36
N SER A 82 -11.32 -47.10 22.04
CA SER A 82 -11.18 -48.28 21.12
C SER A 82 -11.96 -48.10 19.81
N ASP A 83 -11.22 -48.22 18.70
CA ASP A 83 -11.51 -48.98 17.47
C ASP A 83 -12.87 -48.94 16.73
N SER A 84 -12.73 -48.52 15.47
CA SER A 84 -13.18 -49.21 14.25
C SER A 84 -14.66 -49.20 13.86
N SER A 85 -14.87 -48.70 12.64
CA SER A 85 -15.61 -49.31 11.52
C SER A 85 -16.69 -48.40 10.95
N SER A 86 -16.54 -48.15 9.67
CA SER A 86 -17.51 -47.55 8.76
C SER A 86 -18.91 -48.15 8.94
N SER A 87 -19.91 -47.28 8.97
CA SER A 87 -21.29 -47.62 8.64
C SER A 87 -21.96 -46.40 8.07
N ASP A 88 -22.40 -46.54 6.82
CA ASP A 88 -23.48 -45.77 6.22
C ASP A 88 -24.57 -45.48 7.25
N SER A 89 -24.92 -44.21 7.38
CA SER A 89 -26.15 -43.79 8.04
C SER A 89 -26.69 -42.61 7.28
N SER A 90 -27.64 -42.94 6.41
CA SER A 90 -28.72 -42.09 5.95
C SER A 90 -29.17 -41.15 7.06
N ILE A 91 -28.83 -39.88 6.91
CA ILE A 91 -29.51 -38.77 7.58
C ILE A 91 -30.93 -38.77 7.03
N THR A 92 -31.85 -39.32 7.81
CA THR A 92 -33.26 -38.93 7.72
C THR A 92 -33.37 -37.60 8.45
N ASP A 93 -33.30 -36.52 7.69
CA ASP A 93 -33.66 -35.19 8.15
C ASP A 93 -35.08 -35.24 8.70
N SER A 94 -35.19 -35.04 10.01
CA SER A 94 -36.45 -34.69 10.64
C SER A 94 -36.65 -33.22 10.37
N ASP A 95 -37.63 -32.91 9.52
CA ASP A 95 -38.12 -31.57 9.22
C ASP A 95 -38.36 -30.77 10.52
N THR A 96 -37.35 -30.02 10.91
CA THR A 96 -37.56 -28.77 11.63
C THR A 96 -37.47 -27.73 10.52
N GLU A 97 -38.52 -26.95 10.32
CA GLU A 97 -38.49 -25.79 9.41
C GLU A 97 -37.48 -24.78 9.96
N GLY A 98 -36.20 -25.04 9.68
CA GLY A 98 -35.09 -24.18 9.97
C GLY A 98 -35.15 -23.04 8.99
N VAL A 99 -35.30 -21.83 9.52
CA VAL A 99 -35.05 -20.61 8.74
C VAL A 99 -33.62 -20.71 8.24
N PHE A 100 -33.43 -21.07 6.97
CA PHE A 100 -32.13 -21.00 6.32
C PHE A 100 -31.67 -19.55 6.44
N THR A 101 -30.71 -19.33 7.34
CA THR A 101 -30.13 -18.01 7.48
C THR A 101 -29.06 -17.93 6.41
N GLU A 102 -29.25 -17.05 5.43
CA GLU A 102 -28.34 -16.85 4.31
C GLU A 102 -27.83 -15.42 4.37
N CYS A 103 -26.58 -15.19 3.95
CA CYS A 103 -26.08 -13.83 3.79
C CYS A 103 -26.51 -13.30 2.42
N ASN A 104 -27.16 -12.14 2.42
CA ASN A 104 -27.38 -11.38 1.19
C ASN A 104 -26.21 -10.41 1.02
N VAL A 105 -25.19 -10.84 0.28
CA VAL A 105 -23.99 -10.05 0.05
C VAL A 105 -24.10 -9.35 -1.30
N ILE A 106 -23.84 -8.05 -1.31
CA ILE A 106 -23.73 -7.28 -2.55
C ILE A 106 -22.30 -7.47 -3.06
N ALA A 107 -22.16 -8.15 -4.20
CA ALA A 107 -20.88 -8.40 -4.85
C ALA A 107 -20.80 -7.68 -6.19
N ILE A 108 -19.58 -7.54 -6.71
CA ILE A 108 -19.35 -7.09 -8.08
C ILE A 108 -19.25 -8.33 -8.97
N CYS A 109 -20.24 -8.54 -9.83
CA CYS A 109 -20.23 -9.60 -10.83
C CYS A 109 -19.72 -9.06 -12.18
N PRO A 110 -19.07 -9.89 -13.01
CA PRO A 110 -18.79 -9.54 -14.39
C PRO A 110 -20.11 -9.35 -15.15
N GLY A 111 -20.34 -8.15 -15.69
CA GLY A 111 -21.45 -7.87 -16.60
C GLY A 111 -21.17 -8.31 -18.04
N GLU A 112 -22.20 -8.30 -18.89
CA GLU A 112 -21.97 -8.36 -20.33
C GLU A 112 -21.12 -7.14 -20.72
N ASP A 113 -20.04 -7.37 -21.48
CA ASP A 113 -19.02 -6.37 -21.85
C ASP A 113 -18.03 -5.92 -20.74
N PHE A 114 -17.73 -6.75 -19.73
CA PHE A 114 -16.74 -6.47 -18.66
C PHE A 114 -17.05 -5.26 -17.77
N VAL A 115 -18.29 -4.75 -17.80
CA VAL A 115 -18.72 -3.72 -16.87
C VAL A 115 -19.05 -4.38 -15.53
N PRO A 116 -18.37 -4.03 -14.42
CA PRO A 116 -18.73 -4.54 -13.10
C PRO A 116 -20.13 -4.06 -12.70
N ILE A 117 -21.06 -4.99 -12.41
CA ILE A 117 -22.43 -4.67 -11.97
C ILE A 117 -22.66 -5.21 -10.55
N PRO A 118 -23.29 -4.44 -9.64
CA PRO A 118 -23.68 -4.96 -8.33
C PRO A 118 -24.73 -6.08 -8.49
N CYS A 119 -24.40 -7.27 -8.01
CA CYS A 119 -25.26 -8.44 -7.96
C CYS A 119 -25.49 -8.86 -6.50
N GLN A 120 -26.66 -9.43 -6.20
CA GLN A 120 -26.89 -10.08 -4.92
C GLN A 120 -26.53 -11.55 -5.03
N ILE A 121 -25.60 -12.00 -4.20
CA ILE A 121 -25.21 -13.40 -4.07
C ILE A 121 -25.71 -13.89 -2.72
N ILE A 122 -26.37 -15.04 -2.75
CA ILE A 122 -26.77 -15.77 -1.55
C ILE A 122 -25.59 -16.65 -1.16
N VAL A 123 -24.97 -16.35 -0.02
CA VAL A 123 -23.85 -17.13 0.52
C VAL A 123 -24.35 -18.00 1.68
N PRO A 124 -24.11 -19.33 1.66
CA PRO A 124 -24.45 -20.19 2.78
C PRO A 124 -23.65 -19.82 4.03
N VAL A 125 -24.24 -19.98 5.21
CA VAL A 125 -23.52 -19.78 6.48
C VAL A 125 -22.30 -20.70 6.54
N GLY A 126 -21.15 -20.12 6.92
CA GLY A 126 -19.87 -20.81 7.00
C GLY A 126 -19.06 -20.85 5.71
N GLU A 127 -19.57 -20.30 4.59
CA GLU A 127 -18.79 -20.07 3.38
C GLU A 127 -18.15 -18.68 3.35
N ASP A 128 -17.07 -18.57 2.59
CA ASP A 128 -16.31 -17.33 2.41
C ASP A 128 -17.14 -16.27 1.70
N CYS A 129 -17.06 -15.04 2.20
CA CYS A 129 -17.76 -13.91 1.59
C CYS A 129 -17.10 -13.47 0.28
N VAL A 130 -17.90 -12.98 -0.66
CA VAL A 130 -17.42 -12.48 -1.95
C VAL A 130 -17.04 -11.00 -1.81
N GLY A 131 -15.76 -10.69 -1.98
CA GLY A 131 -15.25 -9.32 -2.07
C GLY A 131 -14.76 -8.69 -0.76
N GLU A 132 -14.98 -9.34 0.38
CA GLU A 132 -14.43 -8.95 1.69
C GLU A 132 -13.95 -10.18 2.47
N PRO A 133 -12.93 -10.05 3.34
CA PRO A 133 -12.49 -11.16 4.19
C PRO A 133 -13.55 -11.51 5.24
N GLY A 134 -13.68 -12.80 5.54
CA GLY A 134 -14.65 -13.31 6.51
C GLY A 134 -15.57 -14.37 5.92
N LYS A 135 -16.37 -14.96 6.80
CA LYS A 135 -17.40 -15.95 6.48
C LYS A 135 -18.79 -15.41 6.72
N CYS A 136 -19.76 -16.00 6.02
CA CYS A 136 -21.16 -15.72 6.26
C CYS A 136 -21.59 -16.25 7.65
N LEU A 137 -22.02 -15.35 8.53
CA LEU A 137 -22.45 -15.68 9.88
C LEU A 137 -23.97 -15.93 9.95
N SER A 138 -24.44 -16.63 10.98
CA SER A 138 -25.88 -16.84 11.24
C SER A 138 -26.67 -15.56 11.55
N SER A 139 -26.01 -14.40 11.62
CA SER A 139 -26.64 -13.09 11.64
C SER A 139 -27.05 -12.58 10.25
N GLY A 140 -26.66 -13.28 9.18
CA GLY A 140 -26.85 -12.85 7.80
C GLY A 140 -25.84 -11.79 7.34
N THR A 141 -24.75 -11.60 8.08
CA THR A 141 -23.68 -10.64 7.79
C THR A 141 -22.35 -11.36 7.59
N CYS A 142 -21.47 -10.78 6.77
CA CYS A 142 -20.08 -11.21 6.69
C CYS A 142 -19.32 -10.78 7.95
N GLY A 143 -18.50 -11.68 8.47
CA GLY A 143 -17.69 -11.43 9.65
C GLY A 143 -16.85 -12.65 10.00
N CYS A 144 -16.45 -12.78 11.25
CA CYS A 144 -15.60 -13.88 11.69
C CYS A 144 -16.00 -14.40 13.07
N LEU A 145 -15.69 -15.66 13.33
CA LEU A 145 -15.77 -16.29 14.66
C LEU A 145 -14.40 -16.73 15.18
N GLN A 146 -13.44 -16.91 14.28
CA GLN A 146 -12.06 -17.31 14.56
C GLN A 146 -11.12 -16.80 13.46
N ASP A 147 -9.81 -16.81 13.73
CA ASP A 147 -8.80 -16.23 12.81
C ASP A 147 -8.75 -16.93 11.45
N ASP A 148 -9.02 -18.24 11.40
CA ASP A 148 -9.08 -19.02 10.15
C ASP A 148 -10.17 -18.50 9.18
N ASP A 149 -11.11 -17.69 9.66
CA ASP A 149 -12.14 -17.05 8.83
C ASP A 149 -11.61 -15.80 8.08
N CYS A 150 -10.45 -15.27 8.49
CA CYS A 150 -9.94 -13.97 8.07
C CYS A 150 -8.69 -14.04 7.15
N GLY A 151 -8.20 -15.23 6.82
CA GLY A 151 -7.01 -15.39 5.99
C GLY A 151 -5.74 -14.91 6.69
N GLU A 152 -5.11 -13.85 6.17
CA GLU A 152 -3.89 -13.26 6.77
C GLU A 152 -4.19 -12.27 7.91
N ARG A 153 -5.46 -11.96 8.15
CA ARG A 153 -5.94 -11.06 9.21
C ARG A 153 -6.39 -11.83 10.46
N VAL A 154 -6.68 -11.09 11.53
CA VAL A 154 -7.12 -11.63 12.83
C VAL A 154 -8.60 -11.33 13.06
N CYS A 155 -9.30 -12.25 13.71
CA CYS A 155 -10.71 -12.07 14.03
C CYS A 155 -10.90 -11.37 15.36
N ASP A 156 -11.38 -10.11 15.36
CA ASP A 156 -11.93 -9.51 16.57
C ASP A 156 -13.29 -10.13 16.87
N THR A 157 -13.28 -11.13 17.74
CA THR A 157 -14.49 -11.87 18.13
C THR A 157 -15.52 -11.01 18.86
N SER A 158 -15.18 -9.81 19.35
CA SER A 158 -16.12 -8.89 19.99
C SER A 158 -16.93 -8.13 18.97
N SER A 159 -16.27 -7.60 17.93
CA SER A 159 -16.91 -6.86 16.83
C SER A 159 -17.36 -7.77 15.68
N LYS A 160 -16.88 -9.03 15.64
CA LYS A 160 -17.04 -9.99 14.54
C LYS A 160 -16.40 -9.51 13.23
N GLN A 161 -15.37 -8.67 13.30
CA GLN A 161 -14.68 -8.12 12.13
C GLN A 161 -13.26 -8.68 11.98
N CYS A 162 -12.84 -8.88 10.74
CA CYS A 162 -11.46 -9.20 10.41
C CYS A 162 -10.62 -7.92 10.39
N VAL A 163 -9.74 -7.78 11.36
CA VAL A 163 -8.82 -6.65 11.56
C VAL A 163 -7.38 -7.08 11.29
N ASP A 164 -6.47 -6.15 11.07
CA ASP A 164 -5.07 -6.52 10.82
C ASP A 164 -4.41 -7.06 12.09
N CYS A 165 -4.86 -6.60 13.26
CA CYS A 165 -4.32 -7.02 14.55
C CYS A 165 -5.30 -6.79 15.70
N ILE A 166 -5.09 -7.52 16.80
CA ILE A 166 -5.68 -7.25 18.13
C ILE A 166 -4.56 -6.91 19.12
N VAL A 167 -3.38 -7.51 18.91
CA VAL A 167 -2.16 -7.26 19.69
C VAL A 167 -0.97 -7.03 18.76
N ASP A 168 0.09 -6.39 19.24
CA ASP A 168 1.31 -6.13 18.44
C ASP A 168 1.87 -7.39 17.79
N GLY A 169 1.74 -8.55 18.47
CA GLY A 169 2.22 -9.83 17.97
C GLY A 169 1.55 -10.32 16.68
N ASP A 170 0.40 -9.77 16.30
CA ASP A 170 -0.30 -10.09 15.06
C ASP A 170 0.36 -9.42 13.85
N CYS A 171 1.04 -8.29 14.07
CA CYS A 171 1.73 -7.54 13.05
C CYS A 171 3.05 -8.19 12.64
N LYS A 172 3.04 -8.91 11.51
CA LYS A 172 4.22 -9.62 10.99
C LYS A 172 5.13 -8.76 10.13
N ASP A 173 4.63 -7.64 9.63
CA ASP A 173 5.41 -6.71 8.83
C ASP A 173 6.30 -5.85 9.75
N PRO A 174 7.64 -5.93 9.64
CA PRO A 174 8.54 -5.12 10.45
C PRO A 174 8.39 -3.61 10.21
N SER A 175 7.83 -3.19 9.07
CA SER A 175 7.52 -1.78 8.78
C SER A 175 6.27 -1.29 9.51
N ALA A 176 5.47 -2.19 10.09
CA ALA A 176 4.24 -1.87 10.80
C ALA A 176 4.08 -2.72 12.09
N PRO A 177 5.02 -2.65 13.05
CA PRO A 177 5.18 -3.68 14.08
C PRO A 177 4.23 -3.59 15.29
N SER A 178 3.38 -2.57 15.36
CA SER A 178 2.51 -2.33 16.51
C SER A 178 1.05 -2.20 16.11
N CYS A 179 0.17 -2.72 16.96
CA CYS A 179 -1.26 -2.69 16.77
C CYS A 179 -1.90 -1.46 17.42
N SER A 180 -2.64 -0.67 16.64
CA SER A 180 -3.49 0.41 17.14
C SER A 180 -4.81 0.41 16.40
N ASP A 181 -5.92 0.40 17.15
CA ASP A 181 -7.28 0.48 16.62
C ASP A 181 -7.60 -0.56 15.52
N GLY A 182 -7.01 -1.76 15.62
CA GLY A 182 -7.20 -2.84 14.65
C GLY A 182 -6.30 -2.77 13.41
N PHE A 183 -5.37 -1.82 13.36
CA PHE A 183 -4.43 -1.62 12.26
C PHE A 183 -2.98 -1.77 12.72
N CYS A 184 -2.18 -2.46 11.90
CA CYS A 184 -0.74 -2.55 12.09
C CYS A 184 -0.05 -1.26 11.62
N GLY A 185 0.88 -0.75 12.42
CA GLY A 185 1.65 0.45 12.13
C GLY A 185 2.66 0.78 13.23
N CYS A 186 2.94 2.06 13.41
CA CYS A 186 3.70 2.58 14.53
C CYS A 186 3.06 3.88 15.05
N ALA A 187 3.19 4.12 16.36
CA ALA A 187 2.79 5.39 16.97
C ALA A 187 4.01 6.21 17.44
N THR A 188 5.12 5.53 17.72
CA THR A 188 6.36 6.16 18.19
C THR A 188 7.57 5.46 17.59
N ASP A 189 8.70 6.17 17.56
CA ASP A 189 9.99 5.61 17.10
C ASP A 189 10.43 4.38 17.89
N ALA A 190 9.96 4.21 19.12
CA ALA A 190 10.28 3.04 19.95
C ALA A 190 9.72 1.73 19.39
N HIS A 191 8.72 1.80 18.52
CA HIS A 191 8.17 0.62 17.84
C HIS A 191 9.08 0.16 16.69
N CYS A 192 9.90 1.06 16.14
CA CYS A 192 10.81 0.78 15.03
C CYS A 192 12.15 0.28 15.58
N THR A 193 12.29 -1.03 15.71
CA THR A 193 13.50 -1.64 16.30
C THR A 193 14.67 -1.71 15.33
N GLU A 194 14.41 -1.54 14.04
CA GLU A 194 15.47 -1.52 13.04
C GLU A 194 16.28 -0.22 13.15
N PRO A 195 17.62 -0.29 13.23
CA PRO A 195 18.45 0.91 13.27
C PRO A 195 18.17 1.84 12.08
N GLY A 196 18.14 3.15 12.34
CA GLY A 196 17.84 4.15 11.31
C GLY A 196 16.38 4.15 10.83
N HIS A 197 15.48 3.39 11.44
CA HIS A 197 14.05 3.45 11.14
C HIS A 197 13.31 4.25 12.21
N TYR A 198 12.42 5.14 11.74
CA TYR A 198 11.61 5.99 12.58
C TYR A 198 10.15 5.89 12.18
N CYS A 199 9.26 6.25 13.11
CA CYS A 199 7.85 6.23 12.85
C CYS A 199 7.43 7.47 12.06
N ILE A 200 7.19 7.29 10.76
CA ILE A 200 6.87 8.38 9.82
C ILE A 200 5.58 8.02 9.10
N GLY A 201 4.55 8.85 9.28
CA GLY A 201 3.24 8.62 8.65
C GLY A 201 2.55 7.33 9.10
N GLY A 202 2.86 6.81 10.29
CA GLY A 202 2.28 5.58 10.82
C GLY A 202 3.03 4.30 10.45
N PHE A 203 4.15 4.40 9.71
CA PHE A 203 4.98 3.27 9.32
C PHE A 203 6.44 3.51 9.69
N CYS A 204 7.14 2.44 10.03
CA CYS A 204 8.57 2.46 10.25
C CYS A 204 9.27 2.60 8.90
N SER A 205 9.85 3.77 8.66
CA SER A 205 10.58 4.09 7.44
C SER A 205 12.01 4.50 7.77
N PHE A 206 12.94 4.15 6.89
CA PHE A 206 14.30 4.62 7.03
C PHE A 206 14.34 6.16 6.93
N SER A 207 15.02 6.78 7.87
CA SER A 207 15.35 8.20 7.85
C SER A 207 16.52 8.41 8.81
N CYS A 208 17.27 9.49 8.68
CA CYS A 208 18.37 9.82 9.57
C CYS A 208 18.00 11.06 10.41
N LYS A 209 18.41 11.08 11.68
CA LYS A 209 18.36 12.28 12.54
C LYS A 209 19.76 12.83 12.84
N SER A 210 20.76 12.00 12.61
CA SER A 210 22.18 12.27 12.83
C SER A 210 23.04 11.43 11.90
N ASN A 211 24.31 11.81 11.73
CA ASN A 211 25.26 11.02 10.95
C ASN A 211 25.48 9.61 11.52
N ALA A 212 25.14 9.36 12.79
CA ALA A 212 25.25 8.02 13.38
C ALA A 212 24.21 7.03 12.83
N ASP A 213 23.12 7.54 12.25
CA ASP A 213 22.08 6.73 11.60
C ASP A 213 22.49 6.29 10.19
N CYS A 214 23.51 6.92 9.62
CA CYS A 214 24.04 6.63 8.29
C CYS A 214 25.25 5.70 8.37
N GLN A 215 24.99 4.39 8.30
CA GLN A 215 26.02 3.36 8.48
C GLN A 215 26.79 3.03 7.19
N GLU A 216 26.25 3.43 6.03
CA GLU A 216 26.88 3.18 4.75
C GLU A 216 28.10 4.09 4.56
N PRO A 217 29.29 3.53 4.26
CA PRO A 217 30.53 4.30 4.17
C PRO A 217 30.55 5.32 3.04
N GLU A 218 29.75 5.08 1.99
CA GLU A 218 29.57 5.98 0.84
C GLU A 218 28.55 7.10 1.07
N SER A 219 27.75 7.03 2.15
CA SER A 219 26.78 8.06 2.49
C SER A 219 26.74 8.35 4.01
N PRO A 220 27.86 8.79 4.62
CA PRO A 220 27.99 8.87 6.07
C PRO A 220 27.31 10.09 6.71
N PHE A 221 26.73 11.01 5.93
CA PHE A 221 26.16 12.24 6.43
C PHE A 221 24.64 12.19 6.42
N CYS A 222 24.01 12.73 7.45
CA CYS A 222 22.56 12.89 7.49
C CYS A 222 22.15 14.25 6.91
N TYR A 223 21.43 14.22 5.79
CA TYR A 223 20.92 15.41 5.14
C TYR A 223 19.61 15.89 5.82
N PRO A 224 19.28 17.20 5.80
CA PRO A 224 18.12 17.73 6.54
C PRO A 224 16.74 17.18 6.13
N ASN A 225 16.63 16.53 4.96
CA ASN A 225 15.42 15.83 4.53
C ASN A 225 15.28 14.43 5.14
N GLY A 226 16.24 14.01 5.98
CA GLY A 226 16.27 12.69 6.59
C GLY A 226 16.87 11.59 5.72
N SER A 227 17.52 11.91 4.59
CA SER A 227 18.27 10.93 3.79
C SER A 227 19.76 10.96 4.11
N CYS A 228 20.41 9.80 4.07
CA CYS A 228 21.86 9.71 4.11
C CYS A 228 22.47 10.15 2.79
N CYS A 229 23.57 10.91 2.84
CA CYS A 229 24.22 11.50 1.68
C CYS A 229 25.74 11.42 1.81
N GLU A 230 26.42 11.53 0.67
CA GLU A 230 27.88 11.40 0.54
C GLU A 230 28.61 12.63 1.11
N CYS A 231 28.01 13.81 1.00
CA CYS A 231 28.63 15.06 1.43
C CYS A 231 27.60 16.07 1.96
N MET A 232 28.03 16.94 2.88
CA MET A 232 27.29 18.17 3.21
C MET A 232 27.96 19.41 2.63
N ASN A 233 29.25 19.31 2.30
CA ASN A 233 30.04 20.36 1.68
C ASN A 233 31.17 19.74 0.85
N SER A 234 31.78 20.51 -0.05
CA SER A 234 32.82 20.01 -0.97
C SER A 234 34.08 19.48 -0.26
N SER A 235 34.33 19.84 1.01
CA SER A 235 35.47 19.29 1.76
C SER A 235 35.23 17.85 2.23
N ASP A 236 33.99 17.38 2.20
CA ASP A 236 33.63 15.99 2.53
C ASP A 236 33.99 15.04 1.38
N CYS A 237 33.95 15.52 0.13
CA CYS A 237 34.31 14.76 -1.05
C CYS A 237 35.81 14.41 -1.06
N LYS A 238 36.14 13.14 -0.88
CA LYS A 238 37.54 12.66 -0.78
C LYS A 238 38.11 12.21 -2.11
N ASP A 239 37.25 11.89 -3.05
CA ASP A 239 37.66 11.52 -4.40
C ASP A 239 38.10 12.79 -5.16
N PRO A 240 39.36 12.86 -5.62
CA PRO A 240 39.84 13.99 -6.40
C PRO A 240 39.15 14.13 -7.78
N GLU A 241 38.51 13.09 -8.29
CA GLU A 241 37.71 13.13 -9.54
C GLU A 241 36.30 13.69 -9.30
N SER A 242 35.82 13.74 -8.06
CA SER A 242 34.51 14.31 -7.70
C SER A 242 34.59 15.29 -6.51
N PRO A 243 35.35 16.40 -6.62
CA PRO A 243 35.66 17.24 -5.46
C PRO A 243 34.54 18.18 -5.01
N PHE A 244 33.40 18.25 -5.71
CA PHE A 244 32.34 19.22 -5.42
C PHE A 244 31.09 18.56 -4.83
N CYS A 245 30.58 19.11 -3.73
CA CYS A 245 29.32 18.63 -3.17
C CYS A 245 28.12 19.33 -3.79
N TYR A 246 27.25 18.57 -4.45
CA TYR A 246 26.03 19.08 -5.06
C TYR A 246 24.89 19.25 -4.05
N PRO A 247 23.93 20.16 -4.33
CA PRO A 247 22.65 20.17 -3.62
C PRO A 247 21.98 18.78 -3.71
N GLY A 248 21.63 18.21 -2.56
CA GLY A 248 21.19 16.81 -2.47
C GLY A 248 22.25 15.86 -1.92
N GLY A 249 23.49 16.34 -1.75
CA GLY A 249 24.53 15.67 -0.96
C GLY A 249 25.28 14.57 -1.71
N SER A 250 25.49 14.71 -3.02
CA SER A 250 26.35 13.82 -3.81
C SER A 250 27.60 14.55 -4.27
N CYS A 251 28.74 13.85 -4.29
CA CYS A 251 29.98 14.40 -4.83
C CYS A 251 30.00 14.31 -6.37
N ARG A 252 30.47 15.37 -7.02
CA ARG A 252 30.45 15.57 -8.48
C ARG A 252 31.76 16.17 -8.97
N GLU A 253 32.03 15.99 -10.26
CA GLU A 253 33.29 16.40 -10.91
C GLU A 253 33.41 17.91 -11.08
N CYS A 254 32.29 18.59 -11.35
CA CYS A 254 32.25 20.02 -11.63
C CYS A 254 30.96 20.64 -11.06
N MET A 255 30.98 21.92 -10.66
CA MET A 255 29.77 22.74 -10.47
C MET A 255 29.49 23.63 -11.68
N ASP A 256 30.56 24.03 -12.37
CA ASP A 256 30.48 24.77 -13.63
C ASP A 256 31.60 24.35 -14.60
N SER A 257 31.50 24.77 -15.85
CA SER A 257 32.44 24.37 -16.91
C SER A 257 33.89 24.83 -16.66
N SER A 258 34.15 25.74 -15.72
CA SER A 258 35.52 26.14 -15.35
C SER A 258 36.20 25.13 -14.43
N ASP A 259 35.43 24.26 -13.78
CA ASP A 259 35.93 23.17 -12.96
C ASP A 259 36.46 22.00 -13.80
N CYS A 260 35.99 21.88 -15.05
CA CYS A 260 36.40 20.85 -15.99
C CYS A 260 37.82 21.13 -16.53
N LYS A 261 38.82 20.50 -15.91
CA LYS A 261 40.25 20.70 -16.24
C LYS A 261 40.69 19.95 -17.48
N ASP A 262 39.99 18.89 -17.87
CA ASP A 262 40.28 18.18 -19.10
C ASP A 262 39.73 18.97 -20.30
N ALA A 263 40.64 19.43 -21.16
CA ALA A 263 40.26 20.13 -22.39
C ALA A 263 39.45 19.25 -23.36
N ALA A 264 39.49 17.92 -23.21
CA ALA A 264 38.64 16.99 -23.94
C ALA A 264 37.19 16.98 -23.42
N PHE A 265 36.95 17.33 -22.16
CA PHE A 265 35.63 17.36 -21.53
C PHE A 265 35.38 18.72 -20.85
N PRO A 266 35.33 19.84 -21.61
CA PRO A 266 35.36 21.17 -21.01
C PRO A 266 34.00 21.67 -20.49
N ILE A 267 32.91 20.90 -20.63
CA ILE A 267 31.55 21.36 -20.31
C ILE A 267 31.02 20.62 -19.10
N CYS A 268 30.62 21.36 -18.08
CA CYS A 268 29.92 20.80 -16.94
C CYS A 268 28.43 20.63 -17.26
N GLN A 269 27.91 19.42 -17.12
CA GLN A 269 26.48 19.14 -17.31
C GLN A 269 25.69 19.22 -15.99
N PRO A 270 24.35 19.33 -16.05
CA PRO A 270 23.50 19.44 -14.85
C PRO A 270 23.61 18.28 -13.85
N ASP A 271 24.02 17.10 -14.32
CA ASP A 271 24.30 15.92 -13.48
C ASP A 271 25.66 16.00 -12.76
N GLY A 272 26.46 17.04 -13.04
CA GLY A 272 27.74 17.32 -12.39
C GLY A 272 28.94 16.55 -12.96
N GLY A 273 28.80 15.95 -14.13
CA GLY A 273 29.91 15.38 -14.89
C GLY A 273 30.49 16.36 -15.92
N CYS A 274 31.77 16.21 -16.24
CA CYS A 274 32.41 16.92 -17.35
C CYS A 274 32.25 16.15 -18.67
N PHE A 275 31.79 16.82 -19.70
CA PHE A 275 31.48 16.24 -21.01
C PHE A 275 32.04 17.07 -22.17
N LEU A 276 32.04 16.49 -23.37
CA LEU A 276 32.53 17.13 -24.58
C LEU A 276 31.51 18.11 -25.18
N CYS A 277 30.21 17.85 -24.97
CA CYS A 277 29.11 18.64 -25.51
C CYS A 277 27.88 18.62 -24.58
N GLN A 278 27.04 19.64 -24.71
CA GLN A 278 25.67 19.75 -24.19
C GLN A 278 24.66 19.95 -25.33
N SER A 279 25.12 20.40 -26.51
CA SER A 279 24.30 20.64 -27.70
C SER A 279 25.04 20.29 -29.00
N ASP A 280 24.28 20.05 -30.07
CA ASP A 280 24.82 19.76 -31.40
C ASP A 280 25.77 20.85 -31.93
N GLY A 281 25.55 22.12 -31.54
CA GLY A 281 26.38 23.25 -31.99
C GLY A 281 27.83 23.17 -31.50
N GLU A 282 28.07 22.55 -30.35
CA GLU A 282 29.42 22.37 -29.80
C GLU A 282 30.17 21.24 -30.51
N CYS A 283 29.43 20.23 -30.98
CA CYS A 283 29.96 19.15 -31.79
C CYS A 283 30.27 19.61 -33.20
N ASP A 284 29.36 20.33 -33.87
CA ASP A 284 29.56 20.81 -35.24
C ASP A 284 30.76 21.77 -35.35
N ALA A 285 31.03 22.56 -34.31
CA ALA A 285 32.18 23.45 -34.23
C ALA A 285 33.53 22.71 -34.12
N LYS A 286 33.55 21.49 -33.56
CA LYS A 286 34.76 20.65 -33.42
C LYS A 286 34.90 19.66 -34.57
N GLN A 287 33.82 19.01 -34.96
CA GLN A 287 33.73 18.04 -36.03
C GLN A 287 32.41 18.23 -36.80
N PRO A 288 32.44 18.89 -37.98
CA PRO A 288 31.24 19.18 -38.75
C PRO A 288 30.44 17.92 -39.06
N GLY A 289 29.12 17.97 -38.86
CA GLY A 289 28.22 16.84 -39.10
C GLY A 289 28.07 15.86 -37.93
N THR A 290 28.68 16.12 -36.78
CA THR A 290 28.43 15.35 -35.55
C THR A 290 27.38 16.00 -34.66
N LYS A 291 26.63 15.19 -33.93
CA LYS A 291 25.60 15.60 -32.97
C LYS A 291 26.00 15.24 -31.55
N CYS A 292 25.45 15.96 -30.58
CA CYS A 292 25.68 15.63 -29.19
C CYS A 292 24.76 14.50 -28.75
N SER A 293 25.34 13.43 -28.22
CA SER A 293 24.63 12.30 -27.63
C SER A 293 25.34 11.83 -26.37
N ASN A 294 24.65 11.86 -25.23
CA ASN A 294 25.19 11.53 -23.90
C ASN A 294 26.53 12.23 -23.59
N GLY A 295 26.64 13.50 -23.97
CA GLY A 295 27.84 14.30 -23.74
C GLY A 295 29.06 13.95 -24.61
N ALA A 296 28.87 13.11 -25.62
CA ALA A 296 29.85 12.81 -26.66
C ALA A 296 29.36 13.24 -28.05
N CYS A 297 30.28 13.56 -28.95
CA CYS A 297 29.96 13.87 -30.34
C CYS A 297 29.92 12.58 -31.17
N VAL A 298 28.79 12.31 -31.81
CA VAL A 298 28.52 11.11 -32.62
C VAL A 298 28.09 11.50 -34.03
N GLU A 299 28.35 10.64 -35.02
CA GLU A 299 27.92 10.84 -36.43
C GLU A 299 26.43 10.53 -36.66
#